data_AF-A0AAV4H139-F1
#
_entry.id   AF-A0AAV4H139-F1
#
_cell.length_a   1.000
_cell.length_b   1.000
_cell.length_c   1.000
_cell.angle_alpha   90.00
_cell.angle_beta   90.00
_cell.angle_gamma   90.00
#
_symmetry.space_group_name_H-M   'P 1'
#
loop_
_entity.id
_entity.type
_entity.pdbx_description
1 polymer ?
#
loop_
_entity_poly.entity_id
_entity_poly.type
_entity_poly.pdbx_seq_one_letter_code
_entity_poly.pdbx_strand_id
1 'polypeptide(L)'
;MEATNRLARFRKDSDPSIIVRFTSKKVTHRILSSRRSLKGTGTCIVCSEDLTKVNLDRLRNIKDLEETERAWTKRGTGTIYALNSGGKILKFDPNHSIDEFSAMLKTKTNRLHIQGPFSAQTTSSAQ
;
A
#
# COMPACT_ATOMS: atom_id res chain seq x y z
N MET A 1 7.48 18.22 13.64
CA MET A 1 6.70 18.71 12.48
C MET A 1 7.50 19.87 11.91
N GLU A 2 7.74 19.91 10.61
CA GLU A 2 8.66 20.89 9.99
C GLU A 2 7.87 22.10 9.46
N ALA A 3 6.78 21.84 8.75
CA ALA A 3 5.90 22.87 8.21
C ALA A 3 4.48 22.32 8.04
N THR A 4 3.50 23.22 8.16
CA THR A 4 2.08 22.92 7.92
C THR A 4 1.47 24.09 7.18
N ASN A 5 0.93 23.83 5.99
CA ASN A 5 0.33 24.87 5.15
C ASN A 5 -1.03 24.42 4.62
N ARG A 6 -1.96 25.36 4.45
CA ARG A 6 -3.20 25.12 3.70
C ARG A 6 -2.93 25.32 2.22
N LEU A 7 -3.41 24.39 1.40
CA LEU A 7 -3.41 24.51 -0.05
C LEU A 7 -4.60 25.36 -0.51
N ALA A 8 -4.55 25.82 -1.76
CA ALA A 8 -5.70 26.45 -2.39
C ALA A 8 -6.90 25.48 -2.45
N ARG A 9 -8.10 26.05 -2.49
CA ARG A 9 -9.32 25.23 -2.68
C ARG A 9 -9.35 24.72 -4.11
N PHE A 10 -9.35 23.40 -4.27
CA PHE A 10 -9.48 22.75 -5.58
C PHE A 10 -10.94 22.49 -5.97
N ARG A 11 -11.88 22.48 -5.01
CA ARG A 11 -13.33 22.43 -5.24
C ARG A 11 -14.01 23.55 -4.47
N LYS A 12 -15.05 24.14 -5.07
CA LYS A 12 -15.76 25.31 -4.53
C LYS A 12 -16.38 25.03 -3.15
N ASP A 13 -16.93 23.83 -2.98
CA ASP A 13 -17.68 23.43 -1.78
C ASP A 13 -16.89 22.54 -0.80
N SER A 14 -15.56 22.48 -0.94
CA SER A 14 -14.70 21.69 -0.05
C SER A 14 -13.76 22.57 0.77
N ASP A 15 -13.46 22.13 1.99
CA ASP A 15 -12.37 22.72 2.76
C ASP A 15 -11.02 22.56 2.05
N PRO A 16 -10.14 23.59 2.12
CA PRO A 16 -8.80 23.47 1.56
C PRO A 16 -8.01 22.38 2.27
N SER A 17 -7.36 21.53 1.48
CA SER A 17 -6.46 20.48 1.98
C SER A 17 -5.31 21.08 2.78
N ILE A 18 -4.85 20.36 3.80
CA ILE A 18 -3.68 20.72 4.59
C ILE A 18 -2.52 19.82 4.16
N ILE A 19 -1.41 20.42 3.75
CA ILE A 19 -0.16 19.69 3.55
C ILE A 19 0.68 19.78 4.82
N VAL A 20 1.12 18.61 5.31
CA VAL A 20 1.95 18.51 6.52
C VAL A 20 3.28 17.89 6.15
N ARG A 21 4.37 18.64 6.37
CA ARG A 21 5.73 18.16 6.22
C ARG A 21 6.28 17.73 7.58
N PHE A 22 6.65 16.46 7.68
CA PHE A 22 7.27 15.93 8.89
C PHE A 22 8.78 15.95 8.76
N THR A 23 9.46 16.31 9.84
CA THR A 23 10.93 16.26 9.96
C THR A 23 11.48 14.83 9.85
N SER A 24 10.67 13.82 10.18
CA SER A 24 11.09 12.41 10.18
C SER A 24 10.13 11.53 9.39
N LYS A 25 10.68 10.75 8.46
CA LYS A 25 9.94 9.74 7.69
C LYS A 25 9.29 8.68 8.60
N LYS A 26 9.89 8.38 9.76
CA LYS A 26 9.32 7.46 10.76
C LYS A 26 8.00 7.99 11.32
N VAL A 27 7.90 9.30 11.55
CA VAL A 27 6.68 9.95 12.05
C VAL A 27 5.59 9.90 10.97
N THR A 28 5.92 10.23 9.72
CA THR A 28 5.01 10.08 8.58
C THR A 28 4.46 8.66 8.47
N HIS A 29 5.34 7.66 8.57
CA HIS A 29 4.97 6.24 8.54
C HIS A 29 3.99 5.88 9.66
N ARG A 30 4.27 6.31 10.90
CA ARG A 30 3.43 6.06 12.08
C ARG A 30 2.04 6.66 11.91
N ILE A 31 1.96 7.92 11.48
CA ILE A 31 0.70 8.64 11.27
C ILE A 31 -0.12 7.97 10.17
N LEU A 32 0.49 7.74 9.00
CA LEU A 32 -0.23 7.11 7.90
C LEU A 32 -0.66 5.68 8.26
N SER A 33 0.07 4.95 9.12
CA SER A 33 -0.30 3.60 9.56
C SER A 33 -1.46 3.62 10.54
N SER A 34 -1.45 4.59 11.45
CA SER A 34 -2.49 4.78 12.46
C SER A 34 -3.73 5.49 11.91
N ARG A 35 -3.70 6.04 10.69
CA ARG A 35 -4.84 6.79 10.13
C ARG A 35 -6.16 6.02 10.12
N ARG A 36 -6.13 4.69 10.06
CA ARG A 36 -7.33 3.85 10.11
C ARG A 36 -8.04 3.91 11.47
N SER A 37 -7.32 4.24 12.54
CA SER A 37 -7.87 4.44 13.89
C SER A 37 -8.38 5.87 14.12
N LEU A 38 -8.23 6.79 13.16
CA LEU A 38 -8.76 8.17 13.27
C LEU A 38 -10.27 8.25 12.95
N LYS A 39 -10.94 7.12 12.74
CA LYS A 39 -12.40 7.06 12.61
C LYS A 39 -13.03 7.26 13.99
N GLY A 40 -13.62 8.43 14.25
CA GLY A 40 -14.26 8.72 15.54
C GLY A 40 -14.60 10.18 15.79
N THR A 41 -14.03 11.11 15.03
CA THR A 41 -14.50 12.48 14.98
C THR A 41 -15.75 12.54 14.11
N GLY A 42 -16.80 13.28 14.48
CA GLY A 42 -18.04 13.44 13.68
C GLY A 42 -17.84 13.99 12.24
N THR A 43 -16.58 14.23 11.84
CA THR A 43 -16.14 14.63 10.50
C THR A 43 -15.23 13.54 9.92
N CYS A 44 -15.48 13.13 8.68
CA CYS A 44 -14.62 12.20 7.95
C CYS A 44 -13.32 12.89 7.52
N ILE A 45 -12.21 12.61 8.21
CA ILE A 45 -10.88 13.13 7.84
C ILE A 45 -10.16 12.11 6.96
N VAL A 46 -9.81 12.50 5.74
CA VAL A 46 -9.01 11.68 4.81
C VAL A 46 -7.55 12.08 4.92
N CYS A 47 -6.70 11.17 5.40
CA CYS A 47 -5.25 11.35 5.43
C CYS A 47 -4.58 10.47 4.37
N SER A 48 -4.00 11.11 3.35
CA SER A 48 -3.33 10.44 2.24
C SER A 48 -1.85 10.84 2.18
N GLU A 49 -1.05 9.99 1.53
CA GLU A 49 0.33 10.35 1.20
C GLU A 49 0.34 11.37 0.07
N ASP A 50 1.27 12.33 0.15
CA ASP A 50 1.53 13.26 -0.94
C ASP A 50 2.35 12.55 -2.02
N LEU A 51 1.75 12.37 -3.19
CA LEU A 51 2.37 11.72 -4.34
C LEU A 51 2.39 12.70 -5.50
N THR A 52 3.50 12.71 -6.24
CA THR A 52 3.54 13.39 -7.53
C THR A 52 2.50 12.78 -8.47
N LYS A 53 1.95 13.59 -9.39
CA LYS A 53 0.97 13.14 -10.39
C LYS A 53 1.45 11.88 -11.12
N VAL A 54 2.71 11.87 -11.56
CA VAL A 54 3.34 10.74 -12.25
C VAL A 54 3.30 9.46 -11.40
N ASN A 55 3.63 9.53 -10.11
CA ASN A 55 3.60 8.37 -9.23
C ASN A 55 2.18 7.92 -8.89
N LEU A 56 1.24 8.86 -8.80
CA LEU A 56 -0.17 8.54 -8.63
C LEU A 56 -0.73 7.80 -9.85
N ASP A 57 -0.42 8.26 -11.05
CA ASP A 57 -0.85 7.66 -12.30
C ASP A 57 -0.22 6.27 -12.48
N ARG A 58 1.08 6.11 -12.20
CA ARG A 58 1.75 4.80 -12.15
C ARG A 58 1.08 3.84 -11.16
N LEU A 59 0.77 4.30 -9.95
CA LEU A 59 0.10 3.48 -8.95
C LEU A 59 -1.30 3.04 -9.40
N ARG A 60 -2.04 3.89 -10.11
CA ARG A 60 -3.34 3.55 -10.68
C ARG A 60 -3.19 2.49 -11.78
N ASN A 61 -2.31 2.73 -12.75
CA ASN A 61 -2.07 1.78 -13.84
C ASN A 61 -1.68 0.40 -13.30
N ILE A 62 -0.83 0.34 -12.27
CA ILE A 62 -0.42 -0.95 -11.65
C ILE A 62 -1.60 -1.63 -10.93
N LYS A 63 -2.49 -0.88 -10.29
CA LYS A 63 -3.69 -1.44 -9.65
C LYS A 63 -4.69 -2.00 -10.64
N ASP A 64 -4.72 -1.44 -11.85
CA ASP A 64 -5.63 -1.84 -12.91
C ASP A 64 -5.11 -3.04 -13.72
N LEU A 65 -3.88 -3.52 -13.44
CA LEU A 65 -3.35 -4.76 -14.01
C LEU A 65 -4.07 -5.99 -13.47
N GLU A 66 -4.43 -6.92 -14.37
CA GLU A 66 -5.12 -8.16 -14.03
C GLU A 66 -4.32 -9.03 -13.05
N GLU A 67 -2.99 -8.97 -13.11
CA GLU A 67 -2.13 -9.77 -12.24
C GLU A 67 -1.98 -9.21 -10.83
N THR A 68 -2.40 -7.96 -10.61
CA THR A 68 -2.23 -7.26 -9.34
C THR A 68 -3.41 -7.53 -8.42
N GLU A 69 -3.17 -8.26 -7.34
CA GLU A 69 -4.14 -8.38 -6.24
C GLU A 69 -4.19 -7.09 -5.43
N ARG A 70 -3.02 -6.47 -5.19
CA ARG A 70 -2.93 -5.25 -4.40
C ARG A 70 -1.69 -4.45 -4.76
N ALA A 71 -1.83 -3.13 -4.89
CA ALA A 71 -0.67 -2.23 -5.02
C ALA A 71 -0.73 -1.04 -4.05
N TRP A 72 0.44 -0.63 -3.57
CA TRP A 72 0.59 0.45 -2.60
C TRP A 72 1.95 1.12 -2.73
N THR A 73 2.05 2.34 -2.20
CA THR A 73 3.33 3.03 -2.03
C THR A 73 3.96 2.69 -0.67
N LYS A 74 5.29 2.59 -0.66
CA LYS A 74 6.06 2.65 0.58
C LYS A 74 6.00 4.08 1.09
N ARG A 75 5.38 4.20 2.26
CA ARG A 75 5.10 5.46 2.93
C ARG A 75 6.38 6.30 3.09
N GLY A 76 6.34 7.54 2.63
CA GLY A 76 7.41 8.53 2.73
C GLY A 76 8.51 8.37 1.67
N THR A 77 8.38 7.44 0.71
CA THR A 77 9.34 7.32 -0.40
C THR A 77 8.68 7.37 -1.78
N GLY A 78 7.36 7.19 -1.87
CA GLY A 78 6.67 7.10 -3.16
C GLY A 78 7.03 5.86 -3.99
N THR A 79 7.81 4.93 -3.43
CA THR A 79 8.18 3.68 -4.11
C THR A 79 6.97 2.77 -4.20
N ILE A 80 6.64 2.29 -5.39
CA ILE A 80 5.44 1.46 -5.60
C ILE A 80 5.79 -0.03 -5.43
N TYR A 81 4.91 -0.75 -4.76
CA TYR A 81 4.94 -2.20 -4.59
C TYR A 81 3.61 -2.79 -5.06
N ALA A 82 3.66 -3.99 -5.61
CA ALA A 82 2.49 -4.76 -6.02
C ALA A 82 2.60 -6.20 -5.48
N LEU A 83 1.48 -6.74 -5.04
CA LEU A 83 1.24 -8.13 -4.70
C LEU A 83 0.52 -8.77 -5.88
N ASN A 84 1.07 -9.84 -6.43
CA ASN A 84 0.36 -10.63 -7.43
C ASN A 84 -0.54 -11.69 -6.77
N SER A 85 -1.44 -12.28 -7.55
CA SER A 85 -2.32 -13.37 -7.11
C SER A 85 -1.57 -14.63 -6.63
N GLY A 86 -0.29 -14.76 -6.97
CA GLY A 86 0.60 -15.82 -6.47
C GLY A 86 1.21 -15.54 -5.08
N GLY A 87 0.87 -14.42 -4.44
CA GLY A 87 1.42 -14.03 -3.13
C GLY A 87 2.82 -13.38 -3.20
N LYS A 88 3.36 -13.12 -4.38
CA LYS A 88 4.68 -12.49 -4.57
C LYS A 88 4.55 -10.97 -4.52
N ILE A 89 5.40 -10.34 -3.72
CA ILE A 89 5.51 -8.88 -3.66
C ILE A 89 6.67 -8.44 -4.56
N LEU A 90 6.37 -7.59 -5.53
CA LEU A 90 7.35 -6.97 -6.42
C LEU A 90 7.43 -5.47 -6.17
N LYS A 91 8.64 -4.93 -6.27
CA LYS A 91 8.91 -3.48 -6.28
C LYS A 91 8.89 -2.99 -7.73
N PHE A 92 8.17 -1.91 -7.99
CA PHE A 92 8.19 -1.25 -9.30
C PHE A 92 9.48 -0.44 -9.46
N ASP A 93 10.17 -0.64 -10.59
CA ASP A 93 11.27 0.19 -11.03
C ASP A 93 10.73 1.27 -11.99
N PRO A 94 10.90 2.57 -11.70
CA PRO A 94 10.45 3.64 -12.59
C PRO A 94 11.05 3.63 -14.00
N ASN A 95 12.16 2.91 -14.20
CA ASN A 95 12.80 2.74 -15.50
C ASN A 95 12.16 1.63 -16.33
N HIS A 96 11.35 0.77 -15.71
CA HIS A 96 10.59 -0.23 -16.43
C HIS A 96 9.26 0.34 -16.93
N SER A 97 8.81 -0.13 -18.08
CA SER A 97 7.45 0.09 -18.54
C SER A 97 6.44 -0.65 -17.66
N ILE A 98 5.17 -0.25 -17.75
CA ILE A 98 4.08 -0.96 -17.06
C ILE A 98 3.93 -2.38 -17.61
N ASP A 99 4.15 -2.58 -18.90
CA ASP A 99 4.03 -3.89 -19.56
C ASP A 99 5.13 -4.85 -19.11
N GLU A 100 6.37 -4.36 -19.01
CA GLU A 100 7.49 -5.11 -18.42
C GLU A 100 7.17 -5.53 -16.99
N PHE A 101 6.60 -4.61 -16.20
CA PHE A 101 6.23 -4.90 -14.83
C PHE A 101 5.07 -5.91 -14.73
N SER A 102 4.07 -5.84 -15.62
CA SER A 102 3.00 -6.84 -15.73
C SER A 102 3.58 -8.21 -16.06
N ALA A 103 4.50 -8.30 -17.02
CA ALA A 103 5.18 -9.55 -17.36
C ALA A 103 5.93 -10.15 -16.15
N MET A 104 6.57 -9.31 -15.33
CA MET A 104 7.19 -9.75 -14.08
C MET A 104 6.17 -10.26 -13.06
N LEU A 105 5.00 -9.62 -12.94
CA LEU A 105 3.92 -10.06 -12.05
C LEU A 105 3.30 -11.40 -12.47
N LYS A 106 3.26 -11.71 -13.77
CA LYS A 106 2.78 -13.00 -14.30
C LYS A 106 3.63 -14.19 -13.86
N THR A 107 4.89 -13.98 -13.48
CA THR A 107 5.76 -15.07 -13.05
C THR A 107 5.22 -15.69 -11.75
N LYS A 108 4.50 -16.81 -11.88
CA LYS A 108 4.00 -17.59 -10.74
C LYS A 108 5.21 -18.00 -9.91
N THR A 109 5.14 -17.70 -8.61
CA THR A 109 6.02 -18.38 -7.66
C THR A 109 5.42 -19.77 -7.51
N ASN A 110 6.18 -20.82 -7.80
CA ASN A 110 5.81 -22.18 -7.44
C ASN A 110 5.64 -22.19 -5.92
N ARG A 111 4.40 -22.01 -5.45
CA ARG A 111 4.04 -22.29 -4.07
C ARG A 111 4.33 -23.77 -3.92
N LEU A 112 5.46 -24.12 -3.30
CA LEU A 112 5.74 -25.49 -2.92
C LEU A 112 4.53 -25.96 -2.13
N HIS A 113 3.78 -26.90 -2.69
CA HIS A 113 2.77 -27.64 -1.98
C HIS A 113 3.50 -28.33 -0.83
N ILE A 114 3.48 -27.74 0.37
CA ILE A 114 3.78 -28.49 1.58
C ILE A 114 2.55 -29.34 1.84
N GLN A 115 2.45 -30.49 1.17
CA GLN A 115 1.61 -31.59 1.62
C GLN A 115 2.30 -32.15 2.87
N GLY A 116 1.92 -31.63 4.03
CA GLY A 116 2.24 -32.24 5.33
C GLY A 116 0.95 -32.79 5.93
N PRO A 117 0.86 -34.10 6.24
CA PRO A 117 -0.27 -34.61 6.99
C PRO A 117 -0.08 -34.19 8.45
N PHE A 118 -0.85 -33.20 8.92
CA PHE A 118 -0.95 -32.93 10.36
C PHE A 118 -2.18 -33.66 10.91
N SER A 119 -2.13 -34.99 10.91
CA SER A 119 -2.99 -35.81 11.76
C SER A 119 -2.36 -35.86 13.15
N ALA A 120 -2.77 -34.93 14.02
CA ALA A 120 -2.49 -35.03 15.44
C ALA A 120 -3.30 -36.21 16.00
N GLN A 121 -2.63 -37.34 16.27
CA GLN A 121 -3.19 -38.44 17.03
C GLN A 121 -3.46 -37.95 18.47
N THR A 122 -4.72 -37.95 18.88
CA THR A 122 -5.12 -37.82 20.28
C THR A 122 -4.62 -39.07 21.02
N THR A 123 -3.61 -38.91 21.87
CA THR A 123 -3.23 -39.94 22.84
C THR A 123 -4.31 -40.06 23.91
N SER A 124 -5.12 -41.09 23.79
CA SER A 124 -5.93 -41.64 24.88
C SER A 124 -5.00 -42.36 25.84
N SER A 125 -4.76 -41.77 27.01
CA SER A 125 -4.19 -42.48 28.16
C SER A 125 -5.26 -42.55 29.23
N ALA A 126 -5.83 -43.75 29.38
CA ALA A 126 -6.61 -44.14 30.53
C ALA A 126 -5.67 -44.39 31.71
N GLN A 127 -6.00 -43.84 32.88
CA GLN A 127 -5.93 -44.48 34.19
C GLN A 127 -6.66 -43.61 35.22
#